data_AF-A0AAI9L9U5-F1
#
_entry.id   AF-A0AAI9L9U5-F1
#
_cell.length_a   1.000
_cell.length_b   1.000
_cell.length_c   1.000
_cell.angle_alpha   90.00
_cell.angle_beta   90.00
_cell.angle_gamma   90.00
#
_symmetry.space_group_name_H-M   'P 1'
#
loop_
_entity.id
_entity.type
_entity.pdbx_description
1 polymer ?
#
loop_
_entity_poly.entity_id
_entity_poly.type
_entity_poly.pdbx_seq_one_letter_code
_entity_poly.pdbx_strand_id
1 'polypeptide(L)'
;MSEAKFPGIAVVVGEPSTEVMEYMDALFVNYTMRAARGECGWICADCCCSFSDGMPDECAHGHQRCTDIIKRDKSDAAMSREQSQEKGGERG
;
A
#
# COMPACT_ATOMS: atom_id res chain seq x y z
N MET A 1 23.73 -13.15 25.44
CA MET A 1 23.18 -11.78 25.44
C MET A 1 24.35 -10.86 25.67
N SER A 2 24.75 -10.09 24.65
CA SER A 2 25.95 -9.25 24.70
C SER A 2 25.52 -7.83 24.38
N GLU A 3 25.47 -7.01 25.41
CA GLU A 3 25.13 -5.59 25.35
C GLU A 3 26.30 -4.84 24.72
N ALA A 4 26.17 -4.43 23.46
CA ALA A 4 27.17 -3.59 22.79
C ALA A 4 26.88 -2.12 23.14
N LYS A 5 27.65 -1.57 24.10
CA LYS A 5 27.52 -0.18 24.53
C LYS A 5 28.36 0.74 23.66
N PHE A 6 27.72 1.38 22.66
CA PHE A 6 28.29 2.52 21.95
C PHE A 6 27.86 3.82 22.64
N PRO A 7 28.79 4.73 23.02
CA PRO A 7 28.43 5.97 23.70
C PRO A 7 27.66 6.91 22.75
N GLY A 8 26.42 7.23 23.10
CA GLY A 8 25.63 8.31 22.49
C GLY A 8 24.47 7.90 21.58
N ILE A 9 24.26 6.61 21.30
CA ILE A 9 23.11 6.13 20.52
C ILE A 9 22.43 4.99 21.28
N ALA A 10 21.25 5.27 21.83
CA ALA A 10 20.36 4.23 22.33
C ALA A 10 19.61 3.62 21.14
N VAL A 11 20.08 2.47 20.64
CA VAL A 11 19.30 1.66 19.70
C VAL A 11 18.30 0.87 20.53
N VAL A 12 17.07 1.38 20.63
CA VAL A 12 15.96 0.62 21.22
C VAL A 12 15.53 -0.40 20.17
N VAL A 13 16.04 -1.63 20.27
CA VAL A 13 15.54 -2.77 19.50
C VAL A 13 14.32 -3.31 20.24
N GLY A 14 13.15 -2.73 19.96
CA GLY A 14 11.85 -3.23 20.40
C GLY A 14 11.14 -3.91 19.26
N GLU A 15 10.55 -5.08 19.50
CA GLU A 15 9.65 -5.71 18.54
C GLU A 15 8.38 -4.85 18.40
N PRO A 16 7.91 -4.55 17.18
CA PRO A 16 6.69 -3.78 17.01
C PRO A 16 5.52 -4.55 17.63
N SER A 17 4.67 -3.86 18.40
CA SER A 17 3.44 -4.47 18.90
C SER A 17 2.52 -4.83 17.73
N THR A 18 1.65 -5.81 17.94
CA THR A 18 0.67 -6.24 16.94
C THR A 18 -0.22 -5.07 16.48
N GLU A 19 -0.61 -4.19 17.40
CA GLU A 19 -1.39 -2.98 17.10
C GLU A 19 -0.69 -2.05 16.11
N VAL A 20 0.64 -1.89 16.22
CA VAL A 20 1.41 -1.06 15.28
C VAL A 20 1.45 -1.71 13.90
N MET A 21 1.56 -3.04 13.82
CA MET A 21 1.57 -3.76 12.55
C MET A 21 0.21 -3.69 11.85
N GLU A 22 -0.89 -3.86 12.58
CA GLU A 22 -2.25 -3.72 12.05
C GLU A 22 -2.51 -2.29 11.54
N TYR A 23 -2.05 -1.28 12.29
CA TYR A 23 -2.17 0.11 11.87
C TYR A 23 -1.39 0.40 10.58
N MET A 24 -0.15 -0.11 10.47
CA MET A 24 0.66 0.05 9.27
C MET A 24 0.06 -0.67 8.08
N ASP A 25 -0.46 -1.88 8.26
CA ASP A 25 -1.14 -2.63 7.20
C ASP A 25 -2.33 -1.84 6.64
N ALA A 26 -3.17 -1.28 7.52
CA ALA A 26 -4.29 -0.44 7.11
C ALA A 26 -3.83 0.81 6.31
N LEU A 27 -2.73 1.44 6.70
CA LEU A 27 -2.16 2.57 5.96
C LEU A 27 -1.65 2.16 4.58
N PHE A 28 -0.97 1.02 4.47
CA PHE A 28 -0.46 0.52 3.19
C PHE A 28 -1.57 0.07 2.25
N VAL A 29 -2.63 -0.54 2.77
CA VAL A 29 -3.84 -0.87 1.99
C VAL A 29 -4.49 0.41 1.48
N ASN A 30 -4.67 1.43 2.32
CA ASN A 30 -5.25 2.70 1.90
C ASN A 30 -4.41 3.39 0.81
N TYR A 31 -3.09 3.43 0.99
CA TYR A 31 -2.16 3.96 0.00
C TYR A 31 -2.28 3.21 -1.33
N THR A 32 -2.27 1.87 -1.31
CA THR A 32 -2.37 1.04 -2.51
C THR A 32 -3.67 1.31 -3.27
N MET A 33 -4.79 1.42 -2.55
CA MET A 33 -6.08 1.70 -3.18
C MET A 33 -6.15 3.11 -3.77
N ARG A 34 -5.54 4.12 -3.13
CA ARG A 34 -5.43 5.48 -3.68
C ARG A 34 -4.56 5.50 -4.94
N ALA A 35 -3.42 4.81 -4.90
CA ALA A 35 -2.52 4.65 -6.03
C ALA A 35 -3.20 3.94 -7.21
N ALA A 36 -3.98 2.88 -6.95
CA ALA A 36 -4.76 2.16 -7.96
C ALA A 36 -5.81 3.03 -8.66
N ARG A 37 -6.33 4.05 -7.97
CA ARG A 37 -7.27 5.05 -8.53
C ARG A 37 -6.59 6.23 -9.23
N GLY A 38 -5.26 6.31 -9.20
CA GLY A 38 -4.52 7.46 -9.73
C GLY A 38 -4.57 8.70 -8.83
N GLU A 39 -4.89 8.55 -7.55
CA GLU A 39 -4.98 9.67 -6.59
C GLU A 39 -3.63 10.03 -5.96
N CYS A 40 -2.65 9.13 -6.05
CA CYS A 40 -1.27 9.36 -5.62
C CYS A 40 -0.31 8.50 -6.43
N GLY A 41 0.99 8.82 -6.36
CA GLY A 41 2.02 8.00 -6.98
C GLY A 41 2.05 6.57 -6.41
N TRP A 42 2.59 5.66 -7.19
CA TRP A 42 2.74 4.24 -6.85
C TRP A 42 4.18 3.77 -7.01
N ILE A 43 4.58 2.78 -6.22
CA ILE A 43 5.88 2.13 -6.35
C ILE A 43 5.66 0.62 -6.39
N CYS A 44 6.20 -0.03 -7.41
CA CYS A 44 6.18 -1.49 -7.49
C CYS A 44 7.23 -2.07 -6.54
N ALA A 45 6.82 -2.92 -5.59
CA ALA A 45 7.73 -3.51 -4.61
C ALA A 45 8.78 -4.47 -5.20
N ASP A 46 8.43 -5.20 -6.26
CA ASP A 46 9.36 -6.13 -6.92
C ASP A 46 10.27 -5.43 -7.93
N CYS A 47 9.74 -4.44 -8.68
CA CYS A 47 10.49 -3.75 -9.73
C CYS A 47 11.23 -2.50 -9.24
N CYS A 48 10.90 -2.00 -8.04
CA CYS A 48 11.38 -0.74 -7.47
C CYS A 48 11.15 0.50 -8.38
N CYS A 49 10.23 0.41 -9.35
CA CYS A 49 9.87 1.52 -10.21
C CYS A 49 8.82 2.41 -9.55
N SER A 50 9.05 3.72 -9.57
CA SER A 50 8.11 4.73 -9.13
C SER A 50 7.32 5.30 -10.30
N PHE A 51 6.01 5.39 -10.15
CA PHE A 51 5.09 6.00 -11.11
C PHE A 51 4.39 7.17 -10.42
N SER A 52 4.66 8.40 -10.88
CA SER A 52 4.08 9.62 -10.28
C SER A 52 2.57 9.72 -10.49
N ASP A 53 2.09 9.19 -11.61
CA ASP A 53 0.72 9.38 -12.09
C ASP A 53 -0.25 8.31 -11.55
N GLY A 54 0.25 7.42 -10.69
CA GLY A 54 -0.50 6.32 -10.10
C GLY A 54 -0.08 4.95 -10.62
N MET A 55 -0.82 3.93 -10.21
CA MET A 55 -0.55 2.56 -10.59
C MET A 55 -0.81 2.36 -12.11
N PRO A 56 0.17 1.84 -12.89
CA PRO A 56 0.01 1.56 -14.32
C PRO A 56 -0.99 0.41 -14.54
N ASP A 57 -1.40 0.12 -15.77
CA ASP A 57 -2.28 -1.02 -16.08
C ASP A 57 -1.53 -2.37 -16.16
N GLU A 58 -0.23 -2.31 -16.42
CA GLU A 58 0.65 -3.47 -16.50
C GLU A 58 2.06 -3.13 -15.98
N CYS A 59 2.85 -4.17 -15.70
CA CYS A 59 4.22 -3.99 -15.27
C CYS A 59 5.08 -3.46 -16.43
N ALA A 60 5.81 -2.35 -16.21
CA ALA A 60 6.71 -1.76 -17.21
C ALA A 60 7.82 -2.70 -17.70
N HIS A 61 8.18 -3.71 -16.91
CA HIS A 61 9.18 -4.72 -17.27
C HIS A 61 8.58 -6.04 -17.78
N GLY A 62 7.25 -6.12 -17.91
CA GLY A 62 6.56 -7.31 -18.42
C GLY A 62 6.47 -8.48 -17.43
N HIS A 63 6.76 -8.27 -16.14
CA HIS A 63 6.62 -9.31 -15.13
C HIS A 63 5.15 -9.64 -14.88
N GLN A 64 4.77 -10.90 -15.13
CA GLN A 64 3.38 -11.37 -14.97
C GLN A 64 2.90 -11.21 -13.54
N ARG A 65 3.69 -11.61 -12.55
CA ARG A 65 3.33 -11.47 -11.13
C ARG A 65 2.97 -10.03 -10.74
N CYS A 66 3.77 -9.05 -11.15
CA CYS A 66 3.48 -7.64 -10.87
C CYS A 66 2.22 -7.18 -11.61
N THR A 67 2.03 -7.64 -12.85
CA THR A 67 0.85 -7.35 -13.65
C THR A 67 -0.43 -7.90 -13.01
N ASP A 68 -0.37 -9.10 -12.44
CA ASP A 68 -1.51 -9.71 -11.74
C ASP A 68 -1.89 -8.94 -10.48
N ILE A 69 -0.88 -8.50 -9.70
CA ILE A 69 -1.09 -7.65 -8.52
C ILE A 69 -1.75 -6.33 -8.92
N ILE A 70 -1.22 -5.67 -9.95
CA ILE A 70 -1.77 -4.40 -10.47
C ILE A 70 -3.23 -4.56 -10.86
N LYS A 71 -3.56 -5.61 -11.63
CA LYS A 71 -4.93 -5.85 -12.10
C LYS A 71 -5.88 -6.13 -10.94
N ARG A 72 -5.45 -6.92 -9.95
CA ARG A 72 -6.22 -7.19 -8.73
C ARG A 72 -6.51 -5.88 -7.99
N ASP A 73 -5.48 -5.11 -7.66
CA ASP A 73 -5.61 -3.90 -6.84
C ASP A 73 -6.47 -2.84 -7.54
N LYS A 74 -6.37 -2.72 -8.87
CA LYS A 74 -7.27 -1.86 -9.66
C LYS A 74 -8.72 -2.35 -9.64
N SER A 75 -8.94 -3.65 -9.71
CA SER A 75 -10.29 -4.23 -9.63
C SER A 75 -10.92 -3.97 -8.26
N ASP A 76 -10.15 -4.20 -7.19
CA ASP A 76 -10.59 -3.96 -5.80
C ASP A 76 -10.87 -2.47 -5.54
N ALA A 77 -10.03 -1.58 -6.09
CA ALA A 77 -10.23 -0.14 -6.02
C ALA A 77 -11.47 0.34 -6.77
N ALA A 78 -11.85 -0.32 -7.87
CA ALA A 78 -13.09 -0.04 -8.60
C ALA A 78 -14.31 -0.49 -7.79
N MET A 79 -14.31 -1.71 -7.24
CA MET A 79 -15.42 -2.25 -6.45
C MET A 79 -15.66 -1.45 -5.15
N SER A 80 -14.60 -0.96 -4.52
CA SER A 80 -14.71 -0.14 -3.30
C SER A 80 -15.32 1.26 -3.54
N ARG A 81 -15.22 1.82 -4.76
CA ARG A 81 -15.94 3.04 -5.14
C ARG A 81 -17.44 2.80 -5.26
N GLU A 82 -17.82 1.67 -5.85
CA GLU A 82 -19.24 1.34 -6.10
C GLU A 82 -20.01 1.14 -4.78
N GLN A 83 -19.40 0.50 -3.78
CA GLN A 83 -19.97 0.37 -2.43
C GLN A 83 -20.13 1.72 -1.69
N SER A 84 -19.31 2.71 -2.03
CA SER A 84 -19.40 4.05 -1.44
C SER A 84 -20.49 4.90 -2.10
N GLN A 85 -20.88 4.60 -3.35
CA GLN A 85 -21.98 5.28 -4.04
C GLN A 85 -23.36 4.76 -3.60
N GLU A 86 -23.49 3.46 -3.30
CA GLU A 86 -24.75 2.87 -2.84
C GLU A 86 -25.21 3.42 -1.47
N LYS A 87 -24.28 3.75 -0.57
CA LYS A 87 -24.59 4.35 0.76
C LYS A 87 -24.94 5.85 0.73
N GLY A 88 -24.89 6.50 -0.43
CA GLY A 88 -25.24 7.93 -0.59
C GLY A 88 -26.69 8.19 -1.01
N GLY A 89 -27.49 7.13 -1.21
CA GLY A 89 -28.80 7.17 -1.86
C GLY A 89 -30.03 7.05 -0.96
N GLU A 90 -29.95 7.32 0.35
CA GLU A 90 -31.13 7.41 1.23
C GLU A 90 -31.31 8.85 1.73
N ARG A 91 -32.04 9.65 0.97
CA ARG A 91 -32.58 10.96 1.39
C ARG A 91 -34.02 11.08 0.88
N GLY A 92 -34.95 10.96 1.84
CA GLY A 92 -36.21 11.71 1.98
C GLY A 92 -37.17 11.74 0.80
#